data_AF-A0AAI8FZB5-F1
#
_entry.id   AF-A0AAI8FZB5-F1
#
_cell.length_a   1.000
_cell.length_b   1.000
_cell.length_c   1.000
_cell.angle_alpha   90.00
_cell.angle_beta   90.00
_cell.angle_gamma   90.00
#
_symmetry.space_group_name_H-M   'P 1'
#
loop_
_entity.id
_entity.type
_entity.pdbx_description
1 polymer ?
#
loop_
_entity_poly.entity_id
_entity_poly.type
_entity_poly.pdbx_seq_one_letter_code
_entity_poly.pdbx_strand_id
1 'polypeptide(L)' 'MTQRKRNPKIGILLAILFVGFGSWRLVDYFFYDQNIPTWRLAFSAIFIIYGLFLAYSAFTKNE' A
#
# COMPACT_ATOMS: atom_id res chain seq x y z
N MET A 1 -15.30 -26.68 2.91
CA MET A 1 -14.77 -25.40 2.39
C MET A 1 -13.28 -25.36 2.66
N THR A 2 -12.44 -25.62 1.65
CA THR A 2 -10.97 -25.57 1.79
C THR A 2 -10.57 -24.13 2.12
N GLN A 3 -10.21 -23.88 3.38
CA GLN A 3 -9.56 -22.64 3.80
C GLN A 3 -8.25 -22.54 3.01
N ARG A 4 -8.27 -21.85 1.86
CA ARG A 4 -7.04 -21.50 1.12
C ARG A 4 -6.19 -20.71 2.10
N LYS A 5 -5.13 -21.35 2.62
CA LYS A 5 -4.13 -20.72 3.48
C LYS A 5 -3.65 -19.47 2.73
N ARG A 6 -4.11 -18.27 3.13
CA ARG A 6 -3.72 -16.99 2.50
C ARG A 6 -2.20 -16.95 2.54
N ASN A 7 -1.57 -17.01 1.36
CA ASN A 7 -0.13 -17.12 1.26
C ASN A 7 0.46 -15.77 1.76
N PRO A 8 1.23 -15.75 2.86
CA PRO A 8 1.66 -14.49 3.50
C PRO A 8 2.55 -13.65 2.58
N LYS A 9 3.30 -14.32 1.68
CA LYS A 9 4.10 -13.68 0.62
C LYS A 9 3.27 -12.79 -0.31
N ILE A 10 2.02 -13.18 -0.60
CA ILE A 10 1.11 -12.39 -1.44
C ILE A 10 0.68 -11.11 -0.71
N GLY A 11 0.48 -11.19 0.61
CA GLY A 11 0.18 -10.01 1.44
C GLY A 11 1.33 -9.00 1.44
N ILE A 12 2.57 -9.48 1.56
CA ILE A 12 3.77 -8.63 1.51
C ILE A 12 3.93 -7.99 0.12
N LEU A 13 3.74 -8.75 -0.96
CA LEU A 13 3.82 -8.22 -2.32
C LEU A 13 2.78 -7.11 -2.57
N LEU A 14 1.54 -7.33 -2.14
CA LEU A 14 0.47 -6.33 -2.22
C LEU A 14 0.80 -5.09 -1.37
N ALA A 15 1.36 -5.28 -0.18
CA ALA A 15 1.77 -4.17 0.68
C ALA A 15 2.82 -3.28 0.00
N ILE A 16 3.84 -3.88 -0.62
CA ILE A 16 4.88 -3.15 -1.35
C ILE A 16 4.27 -2.38 -2.52
N LEU A 17 3.35 -2.99 -3.28
CA LEU A 17 2.67 -2.33 -4.39
C LEU A 17 1.83 -1.13 -3.93
N PHE A 18 1.06 -1.28 -2.85
CA PHE A 18 0.21 -0.20 -2.34
C PHE A 18 1.01 0.96 -1.75
N VAL A 19 2.03 0.65 -0.96
CA VAL A 19 2.93 1.67 -0.40
C VAL A 19 3.71 2.36 -1.53
N GLY A 20 4.27 1.58 -2.46
CA GLY A 20 5.03 2.12 -3.60
C GLY A 20 4.19 3.02 -4.50
N PHE A 21 2.98 2.60 -4.86
CA PHE A 21 2.07 3.42 -5.66
C PHE A 21 1.68 4.72 -4.95
N GLY A 22 1.36 4.64 -3.66
CA GLY A 22 0.97 5.81 -2.89
C GLY A 22 2.12 6.81 -2.70
N SER A 23 3.32 6.30 -2.43
CA SER A 23 4.54 7.11 -2.31
C SER A 23 4.93 7.76 -3.64
N TRP A 24 4.85 7.04 -4.76
CA TRP A 24 5.13 7.63 -6.07
C TRP A 24 4.19 8.79 -6.40
N ARG A 25 2.88 8.65 -6.11
CA ARG A 25 1.93 9.75 -6.33
C ARG A 25 2.24 11.00 -5.49
N LEU A 26 2.72 10.82 -4.27
CA LEU A 26 3.17 11.91 -3.41
C LEU A 26 4.43 12.57 -3.99
N VAL A 27 5.38 11.77 -4.49
CA VAL A 27 6.58 12.30 -5.15
C VAL A 27 6.24 13.11 -6.40
N ASP A 28 5.33 12.64 -7.25
CA ASP A 28 4.84 13.40 -8.42
C ASP A 28 4.27 14.76 -8.02
N TYR A 29 3.54 14.83 -6.90
CA TYR A 29 2.96 16.08 -6.41
C TYR A 29 4.00 17.02 -5.81
N PHE A 30 4.90 16.50 -4.95
CA PHE A 30 5.85 17.35 -4.22
C PHE A 30 7.11 17.73 -5.02
N PHE A 31 7.57 16.88 -5.95
CA PHE A 31 8.82 17.09 -6.68
C PHE A 31 8.63 17.50 -8.13
N TYR A 32 7.52 17.09 -8.76
CA TYR A 32 7.28 17.32 -10.19
C TYR A 32 6.18 18.35 -10.46
N ASP A 33 5.66 19.01 -9.41
CA ASP A 33 4.61 20.05 -9.46
C ASP A 33 3.41 19.64 -10.33
N GLN A 34 3.12 18.33 -10.32
CA GLN A 34 1.96 17.82 -11.04
C GLN A 34 0.72 18.32 -10.33
N ASN A 35 -0.19 18.96 -11.07
CA ASN A 35 -1.46 19.43 -10.55
C ASN A 35 -2.38 18.22 -10.28
N ILE A 36 -2.13 17.53 -9.16
CA ILE A 36 -2.84 16.35 -8.73
C ILE A 36 -3.99 16.80 -7.82
N PRO A 37 -5.25 16.40 -8.10
CA PRO A 37 -6.38 16.75 -7.25
C PRO A 37 -6.20 16.25 -5.81
N THR A 38 -6.59 17.06 -4.83
CA THR A 38 -6.47 16.75 -3.39
C THR A 38 -7.12 15.42 -2.99
N TRP A 39 -8.24 15.05 -3.61
CA TRP A 39 -8.90 13.77 -3.36
C TRP A 39 -8.01 12.58 -3.71
N ARG A 40 -7.20 12.71 -4.77
CA ARG A 40 -6.28 11.65 -5.23
C ARG A 40 -5.08 11.51 -4.27
N LEU A 41 -4.63 12.60 -3.67
CA LEU A 41 -3.63 12.58 -2.59
C LEU A 41 -4.17 11.90 -1.33
N ALA A 42 -5.43 12.18 -0.95
CA ALA A 42 -6.07 11.52 0.18
C ALA A 42 -6.18 9.99 -0.03
N PHE A 43 -6.56 9.54 -1.23
CA PHE A 43 -6.53 8.11 -1.57
C PHE A 43 -5.11 7.53 -1.50
N SER A 44 -4.11 8.29 -1.95
CA SER A 44 -2.71 7.88 -1.86
C SER A 44 -2.29 7.59 -0.42
N ALA A 45 -2.64 8.48 0.51
CA ALA A 45 -2.37 8.29 1.93
C ALA A 45 -3.09 7.05 2.50
N ILE A 46 -4.36 6.84 2.13
CA ILE A 46 -5.13 5.65 2.53
C ILE A 46 -4.48 4.36 2.02
N PHE A 47 -4.01 4.34 0.77
CA PHE A 47 -3.31 3.20 0.20
C PHE A 47 -2.01 2.87 0.94
N ILE A 48 -1.24 3.88 1.33
CA ILE A 48 -0.02 3.70 2.12
C ILE A 48 -0.35 3.10 3.49
N ILE A 49 -1.33 3.65 4.20
CA ILE A 49 -1.76 3.17 5.52
C ILE A 49 -2.24 1.72 5.42
N TYR A 50 -3.06 1.39 4.43
CA TYR A 50 -3.56 0.04 4.22
C TYR A 50 -2.43 -0.94 3.84
N GLY A 51 -1.50 -0.52 2.99
CA GLY A 51 -0.33 -1.30 2.63
C GLY A 51 0.56 -1.59 3.84
N LEU A 52 0.80 -0.61 4.71
CA LEU A 52 1.53 -0.78 5.97
C LEU A 52 0.80 -1.75 6.91
N PHE A 53 -0.51 -1.62 7.06
CA PHE A 53 -1.32 -2.54 7.87
C PHE A 53 -1.24 -3.98 7.33
N LEU A 54 -1.28 -4.15 6.01
CA LEU A 54 -1.15 -5.44 5.37
C LEU A 54 0.24 -6.05 5.55
N ALA A 55 1.31 -5.23 5.45
CA ALA A 55 2.67 -5.65 5.75
C ALA A 55 2.80 -6.12 7.19
N TYR A 56 2.31 -5.32 8.15
CA TYR A 56 2.31 -5.66 9.58
C TYR A 56 1.55 -6.96 9.86
N SER A 57 0.35 -7.10 9.29
CA SER A 57 -0.48 -8.32 9.42
C SER A 57 0.19 -9.54 8.79
N ALA A 58 0.94 -9.36 7.69
CA ALA A 58 1.65 -10.45 7.05
C ALA A 58 2.92 -10.84 7.84
N PHE A 59 3.58 -9.88 8.47
CA PHE A 59 4.76 -10.10 9.30
C PHE A 59 4.39 -10.84 10.59
N THR A 60 3.41 -10.32 11.34
CA THR A 60 2.89 -10.93 12.59
C THR A 60 2.25 -12.30 12.40
N LYS A 61 1.85 -12.68 11.18
CA LYS A 61 1.29 -14.01 10.89
C LYS A 61 2.36 -15.04 10.50
N ASN A 62 3.60 -14.60 10.28
CA ASN A 62 4.74 -15.45 9.97
C ASN A 62 5.61 -15.75 11.20
N GLU A 63 5.32 -15.11 12.34
CA GLU A 63 5.85 -15.45 13.66
C GLU A 63 4.91 -16.45 14.35
#